data_AF-A0A1A9QFJ1-F1
#
_entry.id   AF-A0A1A9QFJ1-F1
#
_cell.length_a   1.000
_cell.length_b   1.000
_cell.length_c   1.000
_cell.angle_alpha   90.00
_cell.angle_beta   90.00
_cell.angle_gamma   90.00
#
_symmetry.space_group_name_H-M   'P 1'
#
loop_
_entity.id
_entity.type
_entity.pdbx_description
1 polymer ?
#
loop_
_entity_poly.entity_id
_entity_poly.type
_entity_poly.pdbx_seq_one_letter_code
_entity_poly.pdbx_strand_id
1 'polypeptide(L)'
;MLNNDLLLTQRNYSFLKKILLASLLLLVFFLFFWVNITLILKKQQISLSEIITVIFFNRLRKNENTNGEDELRSVLSVPAVQRAIWICSASAVAAVAFVICGSAIQSLTQNPLADATTLGFIDATIFGIICMKGIFAERIDASYYQLCYFIFALLGGLITLTLISILFKKPQHKNQHLQIIFIGLVMNMMFKTLSYLIKTSNANAVNPAFKLAIGGAENIHDLYNNQFGFLQWTAISIFILFLLTWACSNKFNLFELGEEQAKTFGVNVKLFKYFAYSLALITTTIAVTLVGNIAFVGLISTHIIRHLFRTRKYQIIVPYASVLAIFLLLTGILLNAILPFVFSSIFILCLGGIILLFLTFNNKEL
;
A
#
# COMPACT_ATOMS: atom_id res chain seq x y z
N MET A 1 -16.50 43.30 19.10
CA MET A 1 -16.96 42.01 19.66
C MET A 1 -17.70 41.16 18.61
N LEU A 2 -18.66 41.69 17.85
CA LEU A 2 -19.40 40.92 16.80
C LEU A 2 -18.52 40.17 15.76
N ASN A 3 -17.39 40.73 15.32
CA ASN A 3 -16.51 40.07 14.34
C ASN A 3 -15.78 38.83 14.91
N ASN A 4 -15.52 38.79 16.22
CA ASN A 4 -14.89 37.62 16.83
C ASN A 4 -15.88 36.45 16.96
N ASP A 5 -17.15 36.72 17.25
CA ASP A 5 -18.18 35.68 17.35
C ASP A 5 -18.53 35.07 15.98
N LEU A 6 -18.53 35.86 14.91
CA LEU A 6 -18.70 35.38 13.53
C LEU A 6 -17.52 34.51 13.05
N LEU A 7 -16.29 34.90 13.41
CA LEU A 7 -15.10 34.10 13.09
C LEU A 7 -15.03 32.81 13.93
N LEU A 8 -15.42 32.85 15.20
CA LEU A 8 -15.50 31.67 16.07
C LEU A 8 -16.59 30.70 15.60
N THR A 9 -17.76 31.20 15.19
CA THR A 9 -18.84 30.37 14.64
C THR A 9 -18.49 29.75 13.30
N GLN A 10 -17.87 30.48 12.36
CA GLN A 10 -17.37 29.90 11.11
C GLN A 10 -16.26 28.85 11.34
N ARG A 11 -15.33 29.11 12.27
CA ARG A 11 -14.27 28.16 12.64
C ARG A 11 -14.86 26.88 13.25
N ASN A 12 -15.80 27.01 14.18
CA ASN A 12 -16.50 25.88 14.80
C ASN A 12 -17.32 25.09 13.78
N TYR A 13 -18.00 25.75 12.84
CA TYR A 13 -18.77 25.09 11.78
C TYR A 13 -17.85 24.30 10.82
N SER A 14 -16.70 24.87 10.45
CA SER A 14 -15.70 24.18 9.63
C SER A 14 -15.06 22.97 10.34
N PHE A 15 -14.91 23.07 11.66
CA PHE A 15 -14.36 22.01 12.51
C PHE A 15 -15.38 20.87 12.70
N LEU A 16 -16.64 21.19 13.03
CA LEU A 16 -17.75 20.24 13.11
C LEU A 16 -17.95 19.51 11.78
N LYS A 17 -17.91 20.21 10.65
CA LYS A 17 -18.03 19.60 9.32
C LYS A 17 -16.91 18.60 9.03
N LYS A 18 -15.67 18.89 9.46
CA LYS A 18 -14.52 17.98 9.32
C LYS A 18 -14.67 16.74 10.22
N ILE A 19 -15.12 16.92 11.47
CA ILE A 19 -15.38 15.80 12.39
C ILE A 19 -16.50 14.92 11.84
N LEU A 20 -17.60 15.51 11.38
CA LEU A 20 -18.74 14.78 10.84
C LEU A 20 -18.33 14.00 9.58
N LEU A 21 -17.59 14.63 8.67
CA LEU A 21 -17.04 13.96 7.49
C LEU A 21 -16.08 12.81 7.88
N ALA A 22 -15.18 13.03 8.84
CA ALA A 22 -14.26 11.99 9.31
C ALA A 22 -15.01 10.82 9.96
N SER A 23 -16.03 11.10 10.78
CA SER A 23 -16.88 10.07 11.40
C SER A 23 -17.66 9.27 10.36
N LEU A 24 -18.17 9.92 9.31
CA LEU A 24 -18.87 9.27 8.21
C LEU A 24 -17.92 8.38 7.40
N LEU A 25 -16.73 8.87 7.07
CA LEU A 25 -15.70 8.08 6.38
C LEU A 25 -15.27 6.86 7.18
N LEU A 26 -15.11 7.02 8.50
CA LEU A 26 -14.76 5.94 9.41
C LEU A 26 -15.89 4.89 9.50
N LEU A 27 -17.16 5.33 9.59
CA LEU A 27 -18.32 4.44 9.57
C LEU A 27 -18.40 3.65 8.26
N VAL A 28 -18.24 4.33 7.11
CA VAL A 28 -18.23 3.68 5.79
C VAL A 28 -17.08 2.68 5.69
N PHE A 29 -15.89 3.02 6.20
CA PHE A 29 -14.76 2.08 6.26
C PHE A 29 -15.10 0.83 7.07
N PHE A 30 -15.59 0.97 8.30
CA PHE A 30 -15.95 -0.19 9.14
C PHE A 30 -17.04 -1.05 8.50
N LEU A 31 -18.04 -0.42 7.88
CA LEU A 31 -19.10 -1.14 7.16
C LEU A 31 -18.51 -1.93 5.99
N PHE A 32 -17.67 -1.31 5.16
CA PHE A 32 -17.07 -1.96 4.00
C PHE A 32 -16.11 -3.07 4.40
N PHE A 33 -15.34 -2.86 5.48
CA PHE A 33 -14.46 -3.85 6.08
C PHE A 33 -15.27 -5.06 6.58
N TRP A 34 -16.38 -4.83 7.29
CA TRP A 34 -17.25 -5.89 7.78
C TRP A 34 -17.90 -6.68 6.64
N VAL A 35 -18.43 -5.99 5.61
CA VAL A 35 -19.02 -6.63 4.43
C VAL A 35 -18.01 -7.56 3.75
N ASN A 36 -16.76 -7.12 3.57
CA ASN A 36 -15.71 -7.95 2.98
C ASN A 36 -15.46 -9.22 3.81
N ILE A 37 -15.34 -9.10 5.13
CA ILE A 37 -15.16 -10.25 6.02
C ILE A 37 -16.31 -11.24 5.86
N THR A 38 -17.55 -10.76 5.92
CA THR A 38 -18.73 -11.64 5.83
C THR A 38 -18.80 -12.38 4.48
N LEU A 39 -18.42 -11.75 3.38
CA LEU A 39 -18.46 -12.38 2.06
C LEU A 39 -17.34 -13.40 1.86
N ILE A 40 -16.14 -13.12 2.35
CA ILE A 40 -15.04 -14.09 2.36
C ILE A 40 -15.44 -15.33 3.18
N LEU A 41 -16.16 -15.16 4.29
CA LEU A 41 -16.59 -16.25 5.15
C LEU A 41 -17.79 -17.02 4.58
N LYS A 42 -18.73 -16.33 3.91
CA LYS A 42 -19.83 -16.97 3.19
C LYS A 42 -19.33 -17.90 2.09
N LYS A 43 -18.22 -17.55 1.42
CA LYS A 43 -17.55 -18.40 0.43
C LYS A 43 -17.06 -19.73 1.03
N GLN A 44 -16.82 -19.78 2.34
CA GLN A 44 -16.42 -20.99 3.06
C GLN A 44 -17.58 -21.70 3.77
N GLN A 45 -18.84 -21.34 3.42
CA GLN A 45 -20.07 -21.87 4.02
C GLN A 45 -20.20 -21.66 5.54
N ILE A 46 -19.52 -20.65 6.09
CA ILE A 46 -19.60 -20.30 7.52
C ILE A 46 -20.78 -19.32 7.73
N SER A 47 -21.62 -19.62 8.71
CA SER A 47 -22.82 -18.83 9.05
C SER A 47 -22.48 -17.59 9.92
N LEU A 48 -23.31 -16.55 9.86
CA LEU A 48 -23.11 -15.31 10.63
C LEU A 48 -23.11 -15.53 12.16
N SER A 49 -23.87 -16.51 12.65
CA SER A 49 -23.88 -16.91 14.06
C SER A 49 -22.55 -17.48 14.52
N GLU A 50 -21.90 -18.28 13.67
CA GLU A 50 -20.60 -18.90 13.98
C GLU A 50 -19.47 -17.85 14.08
N ILE A 51 -19.55 -16.81 13.26
CA ILE A 51 -18.59 -15.68 13.27
C ILE A 51 -18.62 -14.96 14.64
N ILE A 52 -19.82 -14.65 15.14
CA ILE A 52 -19.99 -13.94 16.41
C ILE A 52 -19.49 -14.81 17.57
N THR A 53 -19.77 -16.11 17.54
CA THR A 53 -19.26 -17.04 18.56
C THR A 53 -17.75 -17.16 18.55
N VAL A 54 -17.09 -17.25 17.38
CA VAL A 54 -15.62 -17.32 17.31
C VAL A 54 -14.96 -16.03 17.82
N ILE A 55 -15.54 -14.86 17.53
CA ILE A 55 -14.97 -13.56 17.93
C ILE A 55 -15.15 -13.29 19.43
N PHE A 56 -16.35 -13.56 19.99
CA PHE A 56 -16.67 -13.20 21.39
C PHE A 56 -16.47 -14.34 22.38
N PHE A 57 -16.76 -15.57 21.98
CA PHE A 57 -16.61 -16.77 22.79
C PHE A 57 -15.47 -17.59 22.22
N ASN A 58 -14.24 -17.22 22.57
CA ASN A 58 -12.99 -17.94 22.24
C ASN A 58 -12.94 -19.40 22.82
N ARG A 59 -14.09 -19.95 23.20
CA ARG A 59 -14.38 -21.32 23.61
C ARG A 59 -15.54 -21.83 22.76
N LEU A 60 -15.24 -22.58 21.72
CA LEU A 60 -16.12 -23.70 21.41
C LEU A 60 -15.87 -24.73 22.50
N ARG A 61 -16.83 -24.78 23.43
CA ARG A 61 -16.96 -25.80 24.46
C ARG A 61 -16.67 -27.14 23.80
N LYS A 62 -15.61 -27.81 24.27
CA LYS A 62 -15.28 -29.20 23.97
C LYS A 62 -16.47 -30.05 24.45
N ASN A 63 -17.51 -30.16 23.65
CA ASN A 63 -18.59 -31.10 23.88
C ASN A 63 -18.09 -32.42 23.32
N GLU A 64 -17.76 -33.36 24.20
CA GLU A 64 -17.29 -34.71 23.86
C GLU A 64 -18.33 -35.57 23.09
N ASN A 65 -19.44 -34.98 22.62
CA ASN A 65 -20.55 -35.64 21.95
C ASN A 65 -20.90 -35.08 20.54
N THR A 66 -20.09 -34.22 19.95
CA THR A 66 -20.35 -33.73 18.58
C THR A 66 -19.72 -34.63 17.51
N ASN A 67 -20.51 -34.98 16.49
CA ASN A 67 -20.09 -35.77 15.33
C ASN A 67 -18.82 -35.18 14.70
N GLY A 68 -17.94 -36.03 14.15
CA GLY A 68 -16.64 -35.60 13.61
C GLY A 68 -16.71 -34.53 12.49
N GLU A 69 -17.87 -34.34 11.85
CA GLU A 69 -18.09 -33.25 10.89
C GLU A 69 -18.18 -31.86 11.56
N ASP A 70 -18.77 -31.75 12.75
CA ASP A 70 -18.89 -30.49 13.50
C ASP A 70 -17.55 -30.07 14.13
N GLU A 71 -16.75 -31.06 14.54
CA GLU A 71 -15.40 -30.83 15.03
C GLU A 71 -14.46 -30.36 13.89
N LEU A 72 -14.59 -30.94 12.70
CA LEU A 72 -13.85 -30.49 11.51
C LEU A 72 -14.27 -29.07 11.08
N ARG A 73 -15.57 -28.78 11.07
CA ARG A 73 -16.11 -27.45 10.73
C ARG A 73 -15.69 -26.36 11.71
N SER A 74 -15.67 -26.67 13.01
CA SER A 74 -15.21 -25.73 14.03
C SER A 74 -13.71 -25.42 13.91
N VAL A 75 -12.87 -26.43 13.63
CA VAL A 75 -11.43 -26.23 13.40
C VAL A 75 -11.17 -25.46 12.10
N LEU A 76 -11.97 -25.67 11.04
CA LEU A 76 -11.86 -24.92 9.78
C LEU A 76 -12.33 -23.45 9.90
N SER A 77 -13.25 -23.16 10.81
CA SER A 77 -13.86 -21.83 10.95
C SER A 77 -12.89 -20.75 11.50
N VAL A 78 -12.00 -21.11 12.43
CA VAL A 78 -11.06 -20.15 13.04
C VAL A 78 -9.98 -19.66 12.06
N PRO A 79 -9.28 -20.53 11.30
CA PRO A 79 -8.33 -20.13 10.26
C PRO A 79 -8.97 -19.29 9.15
N ALA A 80 -10.24 -19.57 8.81
CA ALA A 80 -11.00 -18.81 7.82
C ALA A 80 -11.21 -17.36 8.23
N VAL A 81 -11.68 -17.15 9.47
CA VAL A 81 -11.92 -15.82 10.07
C VAL A 81 -10.61 -15.06 10.18
N GLN A 82 -9.55 -15.72 10.66
CA GLN A 82 -8.22 -15.14 10.74
C GLN A 82 -7.73 -14.68 9.36
N ARG A 83 -7.87 -15.52 8.33
CA ARG A 83 -7.50 -15.17 6.96
C ARG A 83 -8.27 -13.96 6.44
N ALA A 84 -9.59 -13.92 6.63
CA ALA A 84 -10.42 -12.80 6.17
C ALA A 84 -10.01 -11.47 6.83
N ILE A 85 -9.80 -11.48 8.16
CA ILE A 85 -9.36 -10.32 8.93
C ILE A 85 -7.98 -9.85 8.45
N TRP A 86 -7.05 -10.79 8.25
CA TRP A 86 -5.71 -10.48 7.80
C TRP A 86 -5.72 -9.84 6.40
N ILE A 87 -6.45 -10.42 5.44
CA ILE A 87 -6.56 -9.90 4.06
C ILE A 87 -7.05 -8.45 4.05
N CYS A 88 -8.12 -8.15 4.79
CA CYS A 88 -8.69 -6.82 4.83
C CYS A 88 -7.75 -5.82 5.51
N SER A 89 -7.11 -6.24 6.60
CA SER A 89 -6.19 -5.39 7.38
C SER A 89 -4.89 -5.10 6.63
N ALA A 90 -4.29 -6.14 6.02
CA ALA A 90 -3.09 -6.02 5.20
C ALA A 90 -3.32 -5.09 4.00
N SER A 91 -4.46 -5.21 3.33
CA SER A 91 -4.88 -4.31 2.25
C SER A 91 -5.06 -2.87 2.73
N ALA A 92 -5.67 -2.64 3.89
CA ALA A 92 -5.82 -1.29 4.44
C ALA A 92 -4.45 -0.64 4.73
N VAL A 93 -3.54 -1.38 5.38
CA VAL A 93 -2.18 -0.89 5.68
C VAL A 93 -1.40 -0.61 4.40
N ALA A 94 -1.47 -1.51 3.40
CA ALA A 94 -0.81 -1.33 2.12
C ALA A 94 -1.37 -0.13 1.33
N ALA A 95 -2.68 0.12 1.36
CA ALA A 95 -3.29 1.31 0.74
C ALA A 95 -2.67 2.61 1.27
N VAL A 96 -2.56 2.74 2.59
CA VAL A 96 -1.95 3.93 3.22
C VAL A 96 -0.49 4.06 2.80
N ALA A 97 0.25 2.94 2.78
CA ALA A 97 1.64 2.90 2.36
C ALA A 97 1.83 3.38 0.90
N PHE A 98 0.98 2.92 -0.02
CA PHE A 98 1.00 3.38 -1.42
C PHE A 98 0.67 4.87 -1.56
N VAL A 99 -0.23 5.41 -0.74
CA VAL A 99 -0.53 6.85 -0.74
C VAL A 99 0.64 7.69 -0.26
N ILE A 100 1.34 7.24 0.79
CA ILE A 100 2.55 7.92 1.28
C ILE A 100 3.62 7.91 0.18
N CYS A 101 3.86 6.75 -0.43
CA CYS A 101 4.81 6.60 -1.52
C CYS A 101 4.45 7.50 -2.71
N GLY A 102 3.23 7.41 -3.22
CA GLY A 102 2.74 8.23 -4.32
C GLY A 102 2.87 9.72 -4.02
N SER A 103 2.48 10.16 -2.82
CA SER A 103 2.62 11.57 -2.42
C SER A 103 4.07 12.05 -2.40
N ALA A 104 4.98 11.23 -1.88
CA ALA A 104 6.40 11.56 -1.83
C ALA A 104 7.00 11.66 -3.23
N ILE A 105 6.70 10.69 -4.11
CA ILE A 105 7.23 10.66 -5.47
C ILE A 105 6.64 11.79 -6.31
N GLN A 106 5.31 12.02 -6.24
CA GLN A 106 4.64 13.09 -7.00
C GLN A 106 5.20 14.47 -6.64
N SER A 107 5.44 14.72 -5.35
CA SER A 107 6.08 15.95 -4.87
C SER A 107 7.50 16.11 -5.42
N LEU A 108 8.33 15.05 -5.32
CA LEU A 108 9.74 15.09 -5.73
C LEU A 108 9.94 15.18 -7.24
N THR A 109 9.10 14.50 -8.01
CA THR A 109 9.19 14.47 -9.47
C THR A 109 8.40 15.59 -10.13
N GLN A 110 7.61 16.33 -9.34
CA GLN A 110 6.66 17.35 -9.83
C GLN A 110 5.69 16.78 -10.88
N ASN A 111 5.43 15.48 -10.80
CA ASN A 111 4.59 14.76 -11.75
C ASN A 111 3.44 14.10 -11.00
N PRO A 112 2.18 14.56 -11.19
CA PRO A 112 1.01 13.99 -10.53
C PRO A 112 0.71 12.54 -10.97
N LEU A 113 1.33 12.06 -12.06
CA LEU A 113 1.22 10.67 -12.52
C LEU A 113 2.33 9.75 -12.00
N ALA A 114 3.26 10.27 -11.19
CA ALA A 114 4.29 9.42 -10.62
C ALA A 114 3.71 8.54 -9.50
N ASP A 115 4.20 7.30 -9.43
CA ASP A 115 3.78 6.30 -8.45
C ASP A 115 4.92 5.30 -8.16
N ALA A 116 4.75 4.44 -7.15
CA ALA A 116 5.71 3.41 -6.76
C ALA A 116 6.17 2.51 -7.93
N THR A 117 5.27 2.22 -8.86
CA THR A 117 5.54 1.47 -10.09
C THR A 117 6.52 2.19 -11.02
N THR A 118 6.41 3.51 -11.12
CA THR A 118 7.21 4.32 -12.06
C THR A 118 8.67 4.41 -11.66
N LEU A 119 8.98 4.31 -10.36
CA LEU A 119 10.35 4.41 -9.84
C LEU A 119 11.12 3.10 -9.81
N GLY A 120 10.52 1.96 -10.14
CA GLY A 120 11.25 0.69 -10.07
C GLY A 120 11.18 -0.02 -8.72
N PHE A 121 10.54 0.56 -7.70
CA PHE A 121 10.62 0.03 -6.33
C PHE A 121 9.85 -1.27 -6.15
N ILE A 122 8.67 -1.43 -6.77
CA ILE A 122 7.88 -2.65 -6.61
C ILE A 122 8.63 -3.87 -7.15
N ASP A 123 9.07 -3.82 -8.41
CA ASP A 123 9.77 -4.95 -9.02
C ASP A 123 11.13 -5.22 -8.37
N ALA A 124 11.82 -4.18 -7.89
CA ALA A 124 13.05 -4.32 -7.12
C ALA A 124 12.83 -5.04 -5.78
N THR A 125 11.77 -4.68 -5.06
CA THR A 125 11.38 -5.34 -3.81
C THR A 125 11.01 -6.80 -4.04
N ILE A 126 10.21 -7.09 -5.08
CA ILE A 126 9.84 -8.46 -5.46
C ILE A 126 11.09 -9.27 -5.83
N PHE A 127 12.01 -8.69 -6.58
CA PHE A 127 13.28 -9.34 -6.92
C PHE A 127 14.09 -9.70 -5.66
N GLY A 128 14.20 -8.80 -4.70
CA GLY A 128 14.86 -9.08 -3.41
C GLY A 128 14.24 -10.28 -2.70
N ILE A 129 12.92 -10.34 -2.63
CA ILE A 129 12.19 -11.48 -2.06
C ILE A 129 12.47 -12.78 -2.83
N ILE A 130 12.50 -12.72 -4.16
CA ILE A 130 12.76 -13.89 -5.00
C ILE A 130 14.19 -14.39 -4.82
N CYS A 131 15.18 -13.51 -4.66
CA CYS A 131 16.54 -13.91 -4.28
C CYS A 131 16.55 -14.64 -2.94
N MET A 132 15.85 -14.13 -1.93
CA MET A 132 15.75 -14.77 -0.63
C MET A 132 15.13 -16.18 -0.76
N LYS A 133 13.95 -16.28 -1.37
CA LYS A 133 13.20 -17.54 -1.53
C LYS A 133 13.92 -18.56 -2.44
N GLY A 134 14.57 -18.09 -3.49
CA GLY A 134 15.17 -18.93 -4.53
C GLY A 134 16.65 -19.26 -4.34
N ILE A 135 17.39 -18.49 -3.55
CA ILE A 135 18.86 -18.69 -3.42
C ILE A 135 19.25 -18.96 -1.97
N PHE A 136 18.61 -18.27 -1.01
CA PHE A 136 19.03 -18.29 0.39
C PHE A 136 18.08 -19.05 1.32
N ALA A 137 16.92 -19.50 0.85
CA ALA A 137 15.86 -20.06 1.70
C ALA A 137 16.31 -21.23 2.58
N GLU A 138 17.12 -22.16 2.03
CA GLU A 138 17.61 -23.34 2.76
C GLU A 138 18.69 -23.01 3.81
N ARG A 139 19.28 -21.81 3.74
CA ARG A 139 20.36 -21.36 4.64
C ARG A 139 19.85 -20.47 5.78
N ILE A 140 18.56 -20.14 5.78
CA ILE A 140 17.96 -19.21 6.74
C ILE A 140 17.16 -20.03 7.75
N ASP A 141 17.49 -19.88 9.04
CA ASP A 141 16.72 -20.48 10.11
C ASP A 141 15.28 -19.98 10.11
N ALA A 142 14.34 -20.87 10.41
CA ALA A 142 12.91 -20.58 10.43
C ALA A 142 12.56 -19.37 11.33
N SER A 143 13.28 -19.19 12.44
CA SER A 143 13.09 -18.09 13.39
C SER A 143 13.38 -16.70 12.79
N TYR A 144 14.32 -16.60 11.84
CA TYR A 144 14.71 -15.33 11.21
C TYR A 144 14.06 -15.11 9.84
N TYR A 145 13.30 -16.09 9.36
CA TYR A 145 12.77 -16.10 7.99
C TYR A 145 11.99 -14.83 7.64
N GLN A 146 11.14 -14.35 8.55
CA GLN A 146 10.33 -13.15 8.34
C GLN A 146 11.17 -11.86 8.32
N LEU A 147 12.17 -11.77 9.18
CA LEU A 147 13.09 -10.63 9.20
C LEU A 147 13.94 -10.61 7.93
N CYS A 148 14.51 -11.76 7.54
CA CYS A 148 15.24 -11.91 6.29
C CYS A 148 14.37 -11.59 5.08
N TYR A 149 13.08 -11.98 5.08
CA TYR A 149 12.15 -11.64 4.01
C TYR A 149 12.07 -10.12 3.81
N PHE A 150 11.82 -9.37 4.88
CA PHE A 150 11.72 -7.91 4.81
C PHE A 150 13.07 -7.25 4.46
N ILE A 151 14.18 -7.74 5.03
CA ILE A 151 15.52 -7.20 4.73
C ILE A 151 15.86 -7.38 3.25
N PHE A 152 15.66 -8.58 2.69
CA PHE A 152 15.94 -8.82 1.27
C PHE A 152 15.00 -8.01 0.37
N ALA A 153 13.72 -7.88 0.74
CA ALA A 153 12.77 -7.01 0.06
C ALA A 153 13.26 -5.54 0.00
N LEU A 154 13.78 -5.04 1.13
CA LEU A 154 14.33 -3.69 1.23
C LEU A 154 15.65 -3.54 0.47
N LEU A 155 16.55 -4.53 0.55
CA LEU A 155 17.82 -4.56 -0.18
C LEU A 155 17.60 -4.49 -1.69
N GLY A 156 16.60 -5.19 -2.22
CA GLY A 156 16.22 -5.11 -3.63
C GLY A 156 15.93 -3.67 -4.05
N GLY A 157 15.04 -2.97 -3.34
CA GLY A 157 14.72 -1.58 -3.64
C GLY A 157 15.83 -0.57 -3.31
N LEU A 158 16.74 -0.88 -2.39
CA LEU A 158 17.94 -0.07 -2.13
C LEU A 158 18.86 0.01 -3.35
N ILE A 159 18.90 -1.02 -4.20
CA ILE A 159 19.66 -0.98 -5.46
C ILE A 159 19.12 0.15 -6.34
N THR A 160 17.80 0.20 -6.54
CA THR A 160 17.13 1.27 -7.29
C THR A 160 17.36 2.64 -6.67
N LEU A 161 17.19 2.76 -5.35
CA LEU A 161 17.40 4.02 -4.63
C LEU A 161 18.84 4.52 -4.78
N THR A 162 19.82 3.61 -4.71
CA THR A 162 21.24 3.94 -4.87
C THR A 162 21.50 4.52 -6.25
N LEU A 163 20.97 3.89 -7.31
CA LEU A 163 21.09 4.38 -8.68
C LEU A 163 20.45 5.76 -8.87
N ILE A 164 19.23 5.96 -8.35
CA ILE A 164 18.56 7.26 -8.35
C ILE A 164 19.40 8.30 -7.60
N SER A 165 20.01 7.93 -6.47
CA SER A 165 20.79 8.86 -5.65
C SER A 165 22.08 9.36 -6.31
N ILE A 166 22.62 8.62 -7.30
CA ILE A 166 23.77 9.08 -8.10
C ILE A 166 23.40 10.36 -8.86
N LEU A 167 22.15 10.49 -9.30
CA LEU A 167 21.66 11.72 -9.94
C LEU A 167 21.57 12.90 -8.98
N PHE A 168 21.47 12.68 -7.67
CA PHE A 168 21.40 13.79 -6.70
C PHE A 168 22.73 14.51 -6.53
N LYS A 169 23.84 13.89 -6.96
CA LYS A 169 25.19 14.48 -6.87
C LYS A 169 25.54 15.37 -8.07
N LYS A 170 24.77 15.32 -9.15
CA LYS A 170 25.01 16.11 -10.36
C LYS A 170 24.29 17.46 -10.26
N PRO A 171 24.85 18.54 -10.85
CA PRO A 171 24.13 19.80 -10.99
C PRO A 171 22.82 19.58 -11.74
N GLN A 172 21.78 20.31 -11.33
CA GLN A 172 20.43 20.08 -11.80
C GLN A 172 20.33 20.37 -13.30
N HIS A 173 19.93 19.37 -14.07
CA HIS A 173 19.60 19.53 -15.49
C HIS A 173 18.08 19.55 -15.65
N LYS A 174 17.57 20.29 -16.64
CA LYS A 174 16.13 20.38 -16.96
C LYS A 174 15.43 19.01 -17.06
N ASN A 175 16.17 17.95 -17.41
CA ASN A 175 15.61 16.62 -17.66
C ASN A 175 15.83 15.63 -16.50
N GLN A 176 16.27 16.08 -15.32
CA GLN A 176 16.59 15.17 -14.22
C GLN A 176 15.39 14.33 -13.74
N HIS A 177 14.17 14.89 -13.72
CA HIS A 177 12.98 14.15 -13.29
C HIS A 177 12.62 13.04 -14.29
N LEU A 178 12.73 13.34 -15.59
CA LEU A 178 12.56 12.34 -16.66
C LEU A 178 13.60 11.23 -16.57
N GLN A 179 14.86 11.56 -16.26
CA GLN A 179 15.92 10.55 -16.06
C GLN A 179 15.60 9.61 -14.89
N ILE A 180 15.03 10.13 -13.79
CA ILE A 180 14.64 9.31 -12.63
C ILE A 180 13.54 8.31 -13.02
N ILE A 181 12.53 8.76 -13.76
CA ILE A 181 11.46 7.88 -14.28
C ILE A 181 12.04 6.84 -15.24
N PHE A 182 12.96 7.23 -16.12
CA PHE A 182 13.60 6.31 -17.06
C PHE A 182 14.45 5.25 -16.35
N ILE A 183 15.21 5.63 -15.30
CA ILE A 183 15.90 4.67 -14.44
C ILE A 183 14.89 3.67 -13.87
N GLY A 184 13.77 4.15 -13.31
CA GLY A 184 12.73 3.28 -12.77
C GLY A 184 12.19 2.27 -13.79
N LEU A 185 11.93 2.73 -15.02
CA LEU A 185 11.48 1.89 -16.13
C LEU A 185 12.51 0.81 -16.49
N VAL A 186 13.78 1.18 -16.63
CA VAL A 186 14.87 0.22 -16.90
C VAL A 186 15.01 -0.77 -15.76
N MET A 187 14.97 -0.32 -14.50
CA MET A 187 15.09 -1.19 -13.34
C MET A 187 13.92 -2.19 -13.24
N ASN A 188 12.68 -1.76 -13.54
CA ASN A 188 11.54 -2.68 -13.62
C ASN A 188 11.81 -3.82 -14.62
N MET A 189 12.29 -3.51 -15.82
CA MET A 189 12.61 -4.51 -16.85
C MET A 189 13.72 -5.46 -16.39
N MET A 190 14.80 -4.93 -15.82
CA MET A 190 15.92 -5.72 -15.33
C MET A 190 15.50 -6.65 -14.18
N PHE A 191 14.79 -6.14 -13.18
CA PHE A 191 14.38 -6.94 -12.03
C PHE A 191 13.33 -7.98 -12.36
N LYS A 192 12.39 -7.69 -13.27
CA LYS A 192 11.46 -8.71 -13.79
C LYS A 192 12.20 -9.83 -14.51
N THR A 193 13.18 -9.49 -15.35
CA THR A 193 13.99 -10.46 -16.09
C THR A 193 14.81 -11.33 -15.13
N LEU A 194 15.46 -10.72 -14.14
CA LEU A 194 16.29 -11.46 -13.19
C LEU A 194 15.45 -12.32 -12.25
N SER A 195 14.30 -11.82 -11.80
CA SER A 195 13.29 -12.60 -11.08
C SER A 195 12.79 -13.80 -11.88
N TYR A 196 12.61 -13.62 -13.20
CA TYR A 196 12.23 -14.69 -14.10
C TYR A 196 13.33 -15.77 -14.20
N LEU A 197 14.59 -15.38 -14.34
CA LEU A 197 15.70 -16.33 -14.41
C LEU A 197 15.81 -17.18 -13.13
N ILE A 198 15.65 -16.57 -11.95
CA ILE A 198 15.70 -17.29 -10.67
C ILE A 198 14.53 -18.26 -10.53
N LYS A 199 13.30 -17.84 -10.86
CA LYS A 199 12.14 -18.75 -10.74
C LYS A 199 12.18 -19.90 -11.74
N THR A 200 12.83 -19.73 -12.89
CA THR A 200 13.01 -20.83 -13.85
C THR A 200 14.10 -21.81 -13.42
N SER A 201 15.10 -21.37 -12.67
CA SER A 201 16.18 -22.24 -12.19
C SER A 201 15.90 -22.90 -10.85
N ASN A 202 15.01 -22.33 -10.02
CA ASN A 202 14.69 -22.87 -8.70
C ASN A 202 13.17 -23.01 -8.46
N ALA A 203 12.71 -24.24 -8.20
CA ALA A 203 11.32 -24.56 -7.88
C ALA A 203 10.78 -23.79 -6.65
N ASN A 204 11.62 -23.52 -5.66
CA ASN A 204 11.24 -22.79 -4.43
C ASN A 204 10.84 -21.33 -4.71
N ALA A 205 11.33 -20.75 -5.82
CA ALA A 205 11.00 -19.39 -6.23
C ALA A 205 9.74 -19.30 -7.10
N VAL A 206 9.22 -20.42 -7.62
CA VAL A 206 8.07 -20.42 -8.56
C VAL A 206 6.79 -19.90 -7.89
N ASN A 207 6.37 -20.54 -6.79
CA ASN A 207 5.16 -20.18 -6.06
C ASN A 207 5.17 -18.73 -5.53
N PRO A 208 6.22 -18.26 -4.82
CA PRO A 208 6.27 -16.88 -4.34
C PRO A 208 6.33 -15.87 -5.50
N ALA A 209 7.09 -16.15 -6.56
CA ALA A 209 7.15 -15.26 -7.72
C ALA A 209 5.79 -15.11 -8.40
N PHE A 210 5.04 -16.21 -8.54
CA PHE A 210 3.69 -16.17 -9.10
C PHE A 210 2.72 -15.37 -8.22
N LYS A 211 2.67 -15.67 -6.92
CA LYS A 211 1.78 -14.96 -5.97
C LYS A 211 2.08 -13.46 -5.87
N LEU A 212 3.36 -13.09 -5.82
CA LEU A 212 3.79 -11.69 -5.78
C LEU A 212 3.51 -10.96 -7.09
N ALA A 213 3.67 -11.63 -8.23
CA ALA A 213 3.39 -11.05 -9.54
C ALA A 213 1.89 -10.79 -9.75
N ILE A 214 1.02 -11.71 -9.30
CA ILE A 214 -0.43 -11.47 -9.29
C ILE A 214 -0.76 -10.34 -8.32
N GLY A 215 -0.20 -10.35 -7.11
CA GLY A 215 -0.53 -9.38 -6.06
C GLY A 215 -1.91 -9.59 -5.45
N GLY A 216 -2.32 -8.69 -4.56
CA GLY A 216 -3.50 -8.83 -3.71
C GLY A 216 -3.20 -9.58 -2.41
N ALA A 217 -3.67 -9.06 -1.27
CA ALA A 217 -3.51 -9.72 0.04
C ALA A 217 -4.08 -11.15 0.05
N GLU A 218 -5.12 -11.40 -0.75
CA GLU A 218 -5.77 -12.70 -0.93
C GLU A 218 -4.82 -13.80 -1.42
N ASN A 219 -3.75 -13.43 -2.14
CA ASN A 219 -2.72 -14.33 -2.65
C ASN A 219 -1.51 -14.43 -1.74
N ILE A 220 -1.24 -13.38 -0.94
CA ILE A 220 -0.01 -13.24 -0.16
C ILE A 220 -0.10 -13.90 1.21
N HIS A 221 -1.29 -13.98 1.82
CA HIS A 221 -1.51 -14.54 3.16
C HIS A 221 -0.67 -15.82 3.42
N ASP A 222 -0.80 -16.82 2.55
CA ASP A 222 -0.18 -18.14 2.75
C ASP A 222 1.35 -18.19 2.51
N LEU A 223 2.02 -17.05 2.31
CA LEU A 223 3.48 -16.98 2.17
C LEU A 223 4.24 -16.89 3.50
N TYR A 224 3.53 -16.66 4.61
CA TYR A 224 4.09 -16.44 5.95
C TYR A 224 3.51 -17.39 6.98
N ASN A 225 4.37 -17.82 7.92
CA ASN A 225 3.94 -18.62 9.08
C ASN A 225 3.37 -17.75 10.21
N ASN A 226 3.91 -16.54 10.43
CA ASN A 226 3.44 -15.60 11.47
C ASN A 226 2.88 -14.30 10.84
N GLN A 227 1.70 -14.43 10.24
CA GLN A 227 1.06 -13.35 9.47
C GLN A 227 0.64 -12.16 10.33
N PHE A 228 0.10 -12.41 11.53
CA PHE A 228 -0.43 -11.35 12.41
C PHE A 228 0.67 -10.56 13.10
N GLY A 229 1.75 -11.21 13.56
CA GLY A 229 2.89 -10.50 14.13
C GLY A 229 3.52 -9.54 13.13
N PHE A 230 3.67 -9.98 11.87
CA PHE A 230 4.17 -9.11 10.80
C PHE A 230 3.23 -7.94 10.50
N LEU A 231 1.93 -8.22 10.42
CA LEU A 231 0.90 -7.21 10.17
C LEU A 231 0.88 -6.14 11.28
N GLN A 232 1.00 -6.54 12.54
CA GLN A 232 1.04 -5.59 13.65
C GLN A 232 2.26 -4.65 13.54
N TRP A 233 3.45 -5.20 13.29
CA TRP A 233 4.67 -4.42 13.16
C TRP A 233 4.63 -3.47 11.96
N THR A 234 4.15 -3.94 10.81
CA THR A 234 3.98 -3.12 9.61
C THR A 234 2.90 -2.05 9.78
N ALA A 235 1.78 -2.35 10.45
CA ALA A 235 0.73 -1.39 10.74
C ALA A 235 1.22 -0.24 11.63
N ILE A 236 1.96 -0.55 12.71
CA ILE A 236 2.57 0.46 13.59
C ILE A 236 3.57 1.31 12.79
N SER A 237 4.40 0.68 11.97
CA SER A 237 5.39 1.37 11.13
C SER A 237 4.72 2.32 10.13
N ILE A 238 3.67 1.88 9.42
CA ILE A 238 2.91 2.73 8.50
C ILE A 238 2.19 3.86 9.21
N PHE A 239 1.66 3.63 10.42
CA PHE A 239 1.06 4.70 11.21
C PHE A 239 2.07 5.79 11.55
N ILE A 240 3.28 5.42 11.99
CA ILE A 240 4.36 6.38 12.27
C ILE A 240 4.78 7.12 11.00
N LEU A 241 4.97 6.40 9.89
CA LEU A 241 5.37 7.01 8.61
C LEU A 241 4.26 7.92 8.05
N PHE A 242 2.99 7.59 8.28
CA PHE A 242 1.85 8.44 7.93
C PHE A 242 1.90 9.76 8.70
N LEU A 243 2.05 9.70 10.03
CA LEU A 243 2.18 10.90 10.87
C LEU A 243 3.38 11.75 10.47
N LEU A 244 4.51 11.12 10.19
CA LEU A 244 5.74 11.79 9.74
C LEU A 244 5.54 12.48 8.39
N THR A 245 4.88 11.81 7.44
CA THR A 245 4.55 12.36 6.12
C THR A 245 3.61 13.55 6.25
N TRP A 246 2.58 13.40 7.08
CA TRP A 246 1.60 14.46 7.33
C TRP A 246 2.25 15.68 8.00
N ALA A 247 3.10 15.48 9.01
CA ALA A 247 3.87 16.56 9.64
C ALA A 247 4.81 17.26 8.65
N CYS A 248 5.37 16.51 7.68
CA CYS A 248 6.24 17.05 6.63
C CYS A 248 5.47 17.63 5.43
N SER A 249 4.13 17.67 5.43
CA SER A 249 3.32 18.10 4.26
C SER A 249 3.71 19.47 3.71
N ASN A 250 4.14 20.42 4.55
CA ASN A 250 4.61 21.73 4.09
C ASN A 250 5.84 21.60 3.19
N LYS A 251 6.79 20.72 3.53
CA LYS A 251 7.99 20.49 2.73
C LYS A 251 7.64 19.82 1.40
N PHE A 252 6.71 18.86 1.41
CA PHE A 252 6.19 18.25 0.18
C PHE A 252 5.49 19.27 -0.73
N ASN A 253 4.67 20.18 -0.16
CA ASN A 253 4.05 21.27 -0.93
C ASN A 253 5.10 22.18 -1.57
N LEU A 254 6.14 22.57 -0.81
CA LEU A 254 7.22 23.43 -1.32
C LEU A 254 8.01 22.75 -2.43
N PHE A 255 8.30 21.46 -2.29
CA PHE A 255 9.00 20.69 -3.31
C PHE A 255 8.21 20.50 -4.60
N GLU A 256 6.88 20.37 -4.51
CA GLU A 256 6.01 20.28 -5.69
C GLU A 256 6.00 21.59 -6.50
N LEU A 257 6.32 22.74 -5.89
CA LEU A 257 6.48 24.01 -6.62
C LEU A 257 7.78 24.04 -7.41
N GLY A 258 8.86 23.50 -6.85
CA GLY A 258 10.20 23.57 -7.42
C GLY A 258 11.30 23.37 -6.38
N GLU A 259 12.40 22.72 -6.75
CA GLU A 259 13.57 22.59 -5.85
C GLU A 259 14.15 23.97 -5.49
N GLU A 260 14.17 24.92 -6.45
CA GLU A 260 14.63 26.29 -6.19
C GLU A 260 13.74 27.03 -5.20
N GLN A 261 12.42 26.95 -5.35
CA GLN A 261 11.50 27.58 -4.40
C GLN A 261 11.63 26.94 -3.02
N ALA A 262 11.69 25.60 -2.94
CA ALA A 262 11.91 24.90 -1.67
C ALA A 262 13.21 25.34 -0.97
N LYS A 263 14.29 25.55 -1.74
CA LYS A 263 15.58 26.05 -1.22
C LYS A 263 15.44 27.47 -0.65
N THR A 264 14.73 28.37 -1.34
CA THR A 264 14.49 29.75 -0.89
C THR A 264 13.69 29.80 0.42
N PHE A 265 12.76 28.86 0.62
CA PHE A 265 12.02 28.71 1.88
C PHE A 265 12.78 27.94 2.97
N GLY A 266 14.10 27.73 2.80
CA GLY A 266 14.98 27.15 3.81
C GLY A 266 14.97 25.62 3.87
N VAL A 267 14.38 24.92 2.90
CA VAL A 267 14.41 23.46 2.86
C VAL A 267 15.78 23.00 2.36
N ASN A 268 16.44 22.13 3.14
CA ASN A 268 17.65 21.46 2.66
C ASN A 268 17.26 20.43 1.59
N VAL A 269 17.43 20.82 0.33
CA VAL A 269 16.94 20.06 -0.83
C VAL A 269 17.51 18.64 -0.87
N LYS A 270 18.82 18.50 -0.67
CA LYS A 270 19.51 17.21 -0.73
C LYS A 270 19.00 16.27 0.37
N LEU A 271 18.93 16.74 1.62
CA LEU A 271 18.43 15.92 2.73
C LEU A 271 16.97 15.53 2.52
N PHE A 272 16.14 16.44 2.02
CA PHE A 272 14.73 16.13 1.78
C PHE A 272 14.54 15.11 0.65
N LYS A 273 15.33 15.16 -0.42
CA LYS A 273 15.32 14.12 -1.47
C LYS A 273 15.65 12.75 -0.89
N TYR A 274 16.75 12.62 -0.15
CA TYR A 274 17.11 11.36 0.50
C TYR A 274 16.00 10.87 1.43
N PHE A 275 15.45 11.76 2.26
CA PHE A 275 14.34 11.44 3.15
C PHE A 275 13.11 10.93 2.39
N ALA A 276 12.63 11.67 1.40
CA ALA A 276 11.38 11.36 0.70
C ALA A 276 11.50 10.13 -0.22
N TYR A 277 12.63 9.92 -0.89
CA TYR A 277 12.86 8.69 -1.64
C TYR A 277 13.04 7.46 -0.74
N SER A 278 13.67 7.62 0.44
CA SER A 278 13.77 6.52 1.42
C SER A 278 12.40 6.19 2.03
N LEU A 279 11.59 7.22 2.32
CA LEU A 279 10.21 7.06 2.75
C LEU A 279 9.38 6.30 1.71
N ALA A 280 9.50 6.66 0.43
CA ALA A 280 8.84 5.98 -0.67
C ALA A 280 9.29 4.51 -0.78
N LEU A 281 10.59 4.23 -0.65
CA LEU A 281 11.12 2.86 -0.67
C LEU A 281 10.58 2.02 0.51
N ILE A 282 10.66 2.53 1.74
CA ILE A 282 10.25 1.79 2.94
C ILE A 282 8.75 1.48 2.88
N THR A 283 7.92 2.48 2.53
CA THR A 283 6.47 2.28 2.42
C THR A 283 6.09 1.34 1.27
N THR A 284 6.77 1.43 0.11
CA THR A 284 6.59 0.46 -0.98
C THR A 284 6.98 -0.94 -0.55
N THR A 285 8.09 -1.09 0.19
CA THR A 285 8.55 -2.39 0.68
C THR A 285 7.50 -3.02 1.58
N ILE A 286 6.99 -2.27 2.56
CA ILE A 286 5.91 -2.73 3.44
C ILE A 286 4.68 -3.14 2.62
N ALA A 287 4.24 -2.29 1.69
CA ALA A 287 3.07 -2.58 0.86
C ALA A 287 3.25 -3.87 0.06
N VAL A 288 4.37 -4.02 -0.65
CA VAL A 288 4.66 -5.20 -1.48
C VAL A 288 4.78 -6.48 -0.64
N THR A 289 5.29 -6.41 0.58
CA THR A 289 5.27 -7.58 1.48
C THR A 289 3.87 -7.97 1.95
N LEU A 290 2.91 -7.05 1.99
CA LEU A 290 1.55 -7.33 2.43
C LEU A 290 0.63 -7.75 1.28
N VAL A 291 0.81 -7.14 0.09
CA VAL A 291 -0.12 -7.29 -1.03
C VAL A 291 0.55 -7.59 -2.36
N GLY A 292 1.86 -7.79 -2.41
CA GLY A 292 2.59 -8.05 -3.66
C GLY A 292 2.53 -6.87 -4.63
N ASN A 293 2.53 -7.18 -5.93
CA ASN A 293 2.48 -6.18 -6.98
C ASN A 293 1.08 -5.57 -7.12
N ILE A 294 0.88 -4.36 -6.60
CA ILE A 294 -0.30 -3.55 -6.90
C ILE A 294 0.14 -2.18 -7.40
N ALA A 295 -0.31 -1.85 -8.61
CA ALA A 295 -0.03 -0.60 -9.28
C ALA A 295 -1.11 0.45 -9.03
N PHE A 296 -0.76 1.74 -9.16
CA PHE A 296 -1.68 2.86 -9.33
C PHE A 296 -2.56 3.24 -8.12
N VAL A 297 -2.47 2.53 -6.99
CA VAL A 297 -3.28 2.85 -5.79
C VAL A 297 -3.03 4.28 -5.31
N GLY A 298 -1.75 4.65 -5.17
CA GLY A 298 -1.35 6.00 -4.74
C GLY A 298 -1.77 7.05 -5.75
N LEU A 299 -1.52 6.80 -7.04
CA LEU A 299 -1.89 7.70 -8.14
C LEU A 299 -3.38 7.97 -8.22
N ILE A 300 -4.20 6.93 -8.28
CA ILE A 300 -5.66 7.04 -8.43
C ILE A 300 -6.23 7.83 -7.26
N SER A 301 -5.85 7.46 -6.04
CA SER A 301 -6.40 8.06 -4.84
C SER A 301 -5.98 9.52 -4.67
N THR A 302 -4.69 9.86 -4.84
CA THR A 302 -4.24 11.26 -4.71
C THR A 302 -4.82 12.13 -5.82
N HIS A 303 -4.97 11.60 -7.04
CA HIS A 303 -5.55 12.34 -8.16
C HIS A 303 -7.03 12.67 -7.94
N ILE A 304 -7.84 11.68 -7.55
CA ILE A 304 -9.27 11.89 -7.25
C ILE A 304 -9.44 12.91 -6.13
N ILE A 305 -8.64 12.82 -5.06
CA ILE A 305 -8.72 13.75 -3.92
C ILE A 305 -8.29 15.17 -4.30
N ARG A 306 -7.25 15.32 -5.13
CA ARG A 306 -6.85 16.64 -5.67
C ARG A 306 -8.01 17.30 -6.43
N HIS A 307 -8.72 16.53 -7.25
CA HIS A 307 -9.86 17.03 -8.02
C HIS A 307 -11.08 17.33 -7.12
N LEU A 308 -11.43 16.40 -6.24
CA LEU A 308 -12.59 16.49 -5.35
C LEU A 308 -12.50 17.68 -4.39
N PHE A 309 -11.34 17.89 -3.77
CA PHE A 309 -11.11 18.99 -2.83
C PHE A 309 -10.54 20.25 -3.49
N ARG A 310 -10.28 20.22 -4.81
CA ARG A 310 -9.67 21.31 -5.59
C ARG A 310 -8.42 21.88 -4.89
N THR A 311 -7.54 20.99 -4.45
CA THR A 311 -6.37 21.36 -3.65
C THR A 311 -5.14 20.57 -4.04
N ARG A 312 -3.97 21.22 -3.95
CA ARG A 312 -2.65 20.58 -4.05
C ARG A 312 -1.96 20.42 -2.70
N LYS A 313 -2.67 20.71 -1.59
CA LYS A 313 -2.11 20.68 -0.24
C LYS A 313 -2.01 19.25 0.28
N TYR A 314 -0.80 18.74 0.49
CA TYR A 314 -0.55 17.40 1.05
C TYR A 314 -1.15 17.17 2.43
N GLN A 315 -1.37 18.23 3.23
CA GLN A 315 -2.07 18.14 4.52
C GLN A 315 -3.49 17.59 4.39
N ILE A 316 -4.11 17.82 3.23
CA ILE A 316 -5.45 17.34 2.90
C ILE A 316 -5.33 16.09 2.05
N ILE A 317 -4.46 16.08 1.03
CA ILE A 317 -4.36 14.96 0.10
C ILE A 317 -4.00 13.66 0.82
N VAL A 318 -2.96 13.65 1.66
CA VAL A 318 -2.48 12.41 2.30
C VAL A 318 -3.58 11.72 3.12
N PRO A 319 -4.27 12.35 4.10
CA PRO A 319 -5.29 11.67 4.89
C PRO A 319 -6.50 11.21 4.07
N TYR A 320 -7.04 12.06 3.19
CA TYR A 320 -8.25 11.70 2.43
C TYR A 320 -7.94 10.69 1.31
N ALA A 321 -6.75 10.75 0.69
CA ALA A 321 -6.34 9.76 -0.30
C ALA A 321 -6.07 8.41 0.36
N SER A 322 -5.52 8.37 1.57
CA SER A 322 -5.38 7.13 2.34
C SER A 322 -6.72 6.44 2.55
N VAL A 323 -7.76 7.17 2.96
CA VAL A 323 -9.11 6.60 3.12
C VAL A 323 -9.67 6.08 1.79
N LEU A 324 -9.52 6.85 0.71
CA LEU A 324 -9.97 6.42 -0.62
C LEU A 324 -9.21 5.19 -1.14
N ALA A 325 -7.90 5.13 -0.93
CA ALA A 325 -7.07 4.00 -1.31
C ALA A 325 -7.49 2.72 -0.58
N ILE A 326 -7.80 2.82 0.72
CA ILE A 326 -8.32 1.70 1.50
C ILE A 326 -9.63 1.21 0.89
N PHE A 327 -10.56 2.12 0.56
CA PHE A 327 -11.83 1.76 -0.06
C PHE A 327 -11.63 1.07 -1.43
N LEU A 328 -10.69 1.56 -2.25
CA LEU A 328 -10.36 0.94 -3.55
C LEU A 328 -9.85 -0.50 -3.39
N LEU A 329 -8.91 -0.75 -2.46
CA LEU A 329 -8.41 -2.11 -2.23
C LEU A 329 -9.48 -3.04 -1.64
N LEU A 330 -10.27 -2.56 -0.68
CA LEU A 330 -11.39 -3.35 -0.16
C LEU A 330 -12.47 -3.62 -1.22
N THR A 331 -12.63 -2.74 -2.22
CA THR A 331 -13.53 -3.00 -3.35
C THR A 331 -12.97 -4.11 -4.23
N GLY A 332 -11.65 -4.13 -4.45
CA GLY A 332 -10.99 -5.24 -5.13
C GLY A 332 -11.17 -6.58 -4.40
N ILE A 333 -11.04 -6.59 -3.08
CA ILE A 333 -11.28 -7.78 -2.26
C ILE A 333 -12.74 -8.23 -2.34
N LEU A 334 -13.68 -7.28 -2.31
CA LEU A 334 -15.11 -7.54 -2.44
C LEU A 334 -15.42 -8.24 -3.76
N LEU A 335 -14.86 -7.71 -4.86
CA LEU A 335 -14.98 -8.30 -6.18
C LEU A 335 -14.35 -9.69 -6.24
N ASN A 336 -13.20 -9.91 -5.60
CA ASN A 336 -12.60 -11.25 -5.52
C ASN A 336 -13.46 -12.26 -4.76
N ALA A 337 -14.15 -11.81 -3.71
CA ALA A 337 -15.05 -12.65 -2.94
C ALA A 337 -16.25 -13.13 -3.79
N ILE A 338 -16.76 -12.27 -4.67
CA ILE A 338 -17.89 -12.57 -5.58
C ILE A 338 -17.42 -13.31 -6.84
N LEU A 339 -16.31 -12.87 -7.44
CA LEU A 339 -15.73 -13.36 -8.69
C LEU A 339 -14.27 -13.79 -8.43
N PRO A 340 -14.01 -15.07 -8.13
CA PRO A 340 -12.69 -15.54 -7.66
C PRO A 340 -11.51 -15.31 -8.61
N PHE A 341 -11.78 -15.09 -9.90
CA PHE A 341 -10.77 -14.81 -10.93
C PHE A 341 -10.41 -13.32 -11.02
N VAL A 342 -11.15 -12.43 -10.36
CA VAL A 342 -10.88 -10.99 -10.30
C VAL A 342 -10.09 -10.70 -9.03
N PHE A 343 -8.76 -10.64 -9.14
CA PHE A 343 -7.91 -10.23 -8.03
C PHE A 343 -7.96 -8.72 -7.83
N SER A 344 -7.79 -8.27 -6.58
CA SER A 344 -7.81 -6.85 -6.19
C SER A 344 -6.77 -6.04 -6.96
N SER A 345 -5.58 -6.61 -7.16
CA SER A 345 -4.50 -6.05 -7.98
C SER A 345 -4.89 -5.83 -9.44
N ILE A 346 -5.53 -6.81 -10.07
CA ILE A 346 -5.96 -6.76 -11.48
C ILE A 346 -7.07 -5.73 -11.66
N PHE A 347 -8.02 -5.69 -10.74
CA PHE A 347 -9.08 -4.69 -10.73
C PHE A 347 -8.50 -3.27 -10.71
N ILE A 348 -7.57 -3.00 -9.79
CA ILE A 348 -6.94 -1.67 -9.68
C ILE A 348 -6.06 -1.36 -10.89
N LEU A 349 -5.36 -2.36 -11.43
CA LEU A 349 -4.56 -2.20 -12.64
C LEU A 349 -5.42 -1.75 -13.83
N CYS A 350 -6.58 -2.39 -14.02
CA CYS A 350 -7.56 -2.02 -15.05
C CYS A 350 -8.07 -0.58 -14.84
N LEU A 351 -8.50 -0.26 -13.62
CA LEU A 351 -9.01 1.05 -13.25
C LEU A 351 -7.94 2.14 -13.45
N GLY A 352 -6.69 1.86 -13.07
CA GLY A 352 -5.54 2.75 -13.27
C GLY A 352 -5.25 3.01 -14.75
N GLY A 353 -5.30 1.98 -15.58
CA GLY A 353 -5.15 2.12 -17.04
C GLY A 353 -6.22 3.01 -17.66
N ILE A 354 -7.50 2.83 -17.28
CA ILE A 354 -8.62 3.66 -17.76
C ILE A 354 -8.42 5.12 -17.32
N ILE A 355 -8.07 5.36 -16.07
CA ILE A 355 -7.84 6.72 -15.56
C ILE A 355 -6.65 7.38 -16.27
N LEU A 356 -5.54 6.67 -16.45
CA LEU A 356 -4.38 7.21 -17.17
C LEU A 356 -4.69 7.56 -18.62
N LEU A 357 -5.45 6.71 -19.33
CA LEU A 357 -5.92 7.03 -20.68
C LEU A 357 -6.80 8.28 -20.68
N PHE A 358 -7.80 8.33 -19.79
CA PHE A 358 -8.68 9.49 -19.67
C PHE A 358 -7.90 10.78 -19.37
N LEU A 359 -6.92 10.73 -18.47
CA LEU A 359 -6.09 11.88 -18.13
C LEU A 359 -5.21 12.32 -19.29
N THR A 360 -4.65 11.37 -20.04
CA THR A 360 -3.86 11.65 -21.25
C THR A 360 -4.70 12.36 -22.31
N PHE A 361 -5.96 11.96 -22.51
CA PHE A 361 -6.83 12.60 -23.51
C PHE A 361 -7.37 13.96 -23.08
N ASN A 362 -7.61 14.18 -21.79
CA ASN A 362 -8.23 15.41 -21.30
C ASN A 362 -7.22 16.49 -20.88
N ASN A 363 -6.01 16.13 -20.47
CA ASN A 363 -4.98 17.10 -20.14
C ASN A 363 -4.08 17.35 -21.36
N LYS A 364 -4.21 18.54 -21.96
CA LYS A 364 -3.29 19.02 -23.01
C LYS A 364 -1.89 19.38 -22.48
N GLU A 365 -1.69 19.35 -21.16
CA GLU A 365 -0.46 19.80 -20.48
C GLU A 365 0.21 18.74 -19.60
N LEU A 366 -0.03 17.45 -19.86
CA LEU A 366 0.84 16.39 -19.36
C LEU A 366 2.14 16.31 -20.15
#